data_AF-A0A564SSG4-F1
#
_entry.id   AF-A0A564SSG4-F1
#
_cell.length_a   1.000
_cell.length_b   1.000
_cell.length_c   1.000
_cell.angle_alpha   90.00
_cell.angle_beta   90.00
_cell.angle_gamma   90.00
#
_symmetry.space_group_name_H-M   'P 1'
#
loop_
_entity.id
_entity.type
_entity.pdbx_description
1 polymer ?
#
loop_
_entity_poly.entity_id
_entity_poly.type
_entity_poly.pdbx_seq_one_letter_code
_entity_poly.pdbx_strand_id
1 'polypeptide(L)'
;MLKKRKNLYKTVSERAGIGKNECFMEVHQNFVQPWTMILQREKKFSYKNLSMEEIIHHLAFFVSRLWQIHVFGEGNTRTTAVFFIKYLRTLGFDATNDIFAENAWYFRNALVRANYNDLKNGVHETTEYLELFLRNLLLDEKNELHNRTMHISGRSAEVDIERVKVDIESGEVDIESAKVDIRNKLLSFSDTISEKTINHTVEIFSKCGKENCFGRTIVEEITGLKPSGASKLIKLLVDSEVIVPVTGHGKGKYRFQ
;
A
#
# COMPACT_ATOMS: atom_id res chain seq x y z
N MET A 1 0.68 -18.96 44.94
CA MET A 1 1.26 -18.53 43.65
C MET A 1 0.20 -17.93 42.71
N LEU A 2 -0.50 -16.86 43.10
CA LEU A 2 -1.50 -16.19 42.24
C LEU A 2 -1.59 -14.70 42.61
N LYS A 3 -0.52 -13.95 42.41
CA LYS A 3 -0.51 -12.47 42.49
C LYS A 3 0.51 -11.93 41.50
N LYS A 4 0.09 -11.70 40.24
CA LYS A 4 0.69 -10.74 39.28
C LYS A 4 -0.09 -10.73 37.94
N ARG A 5 -1.38 -10.44 37.99
CA ARG A 5 -2.16 -10.01 36.80
C ARG A 5 -3.04 -8.81 37.16
N LYS A 6 -2.40 -7.72 37.57
CA LYS A 6 -2.98 -6.37 37.61
C LYS A 6 -1.90 -5.44 37.06
N ASN A 7 -2.09 -4.99 35.81
CA ASN A 7 -1.42 -3.85 35.14
C ASN A 7 -1.08 -4.11 33.66
N LEU A 8 -1.98 -4.74 32.87
CA LEU A 8 -1.88 -4.60 31.41
C LEU A 8 -2.71 -3.42 30.88
N TYR A 9 -3.79 -3.05 31.58
CA TYR A 9 -4.68 -1.94 31.21
C TYR A 9 -4.12 -0.54 31.52
N LYS A 10 -3.04 -0.43 32.29
CA LYS A 10 -2.48 0.87 32.70
C LYS A 10 -1.53 1.50 31.68
N THR A 11 -1.21 0.80 30.60
CA THR A 11 -0.09 1.19 29.70
C THR A 11 -0.50 1.73 28.33
N VAL A 12 -1.79 1.70 27.98
CA VAL A 12 -2.27 2.24 26.69
C VAL A 12 -2.64 3.72 26.84
N SER A 13 -3.36 4.08 27.91
CA SER A 13 -3.77 5.47 28.19
C SER A 13 -2.59 6.40 28.46
N GLU A 14 -1.57 5.95 29.21
CA GLU A 14 -0.38 6.77 29.51
C GLU A 14 0.54 6.99 28.29
N ARG A 15 0.55 6.05 27.33
CA ARG A 15 1.30 6.19 26.06
C ARG A 15 0.57 7.01 25.00
N ALA A 16 -0.74 7.23 25.17
CA ALA A 16 -1.56 7.99 24.25
C ALA A 16 -1.57 9.50 24.54
N GLY A 17 -1.11 9.96 25.72
CA GLY A 17 -0.91 11.39 26.01
C GLY A 17 -2.17 12.26 26.06
N ILE A 18 -3.32 11.76 26.55
CA ILE A 18 -4.61 12.51 26.47
C ILE A 18 -5.38 12.53 27.81
N GLY A 19 -6.08 13.65 28.07
CA GLY A 19 -6.83 13.99 29.30
C GLY A 19 -8.01 13.09 29.65
N LYS A 20 -8.38 13.06 30.95
CA LYS A 20 -8.71 11.80 31.65
C LYS A 20 -10.14 11.22 31.57
N ASN A 21 -11.20 11.94 31.17
CA ASN A 21 -12.57 11.39 31.36
C ASN A 21 -13.45 11.29 30.09
N GLU A 22 -13.60 12.34 29.28
CA GLU A 22 -14.38 12.22 28.01
C GLU A 22 -13.63 11.42 26.95
N CYS A 23 -12.32 11.68 26.81
CA CYS A 23 -11.46 10.90 25.91
C CYS A 23 -11.35 9.42 26.31
N PHE A 24 -11.47 9.09 27.60
CA PHE A 24 -11.44 7.69 28.02
C PHE A 24 -12.64 6.90 27.47
N MET A 25 -13.83 7.49 27.50
CA MET A 25 -15.03 6.86 26.96
C MET A 25 -14.95 6.71 25.43
N GLU A 26 -14.43 7.71 24.73
CA GLU A 26 -14.25 7.69 23.28
C GLU A 26 -13.19 6.67 22.84
N VAL A 27 -12.03 6.63 23.51
CA VAL A 27 -10.99 5.62 23.24
C VAL A 27 -11.50 4.21 23.53
N HIS A 28 -12.25 4.06 24.62
CA HIS A 28 -12.81 2.78 25.00
C HIS A 28 -13.87 2.30 23.99
N GLN A 29 -14.76 3.17 23.53
CA GLN A 29 -15.80 2.84 22.55
C GLN A 29 -15.24 2.62 21.13
N ASN A 30 -14.31 3.46 20.67
CA ASN A 30 -13.84 3.43 19.29
C ASN A 30 -12.72 2.41 19.04
N PHE A 31 -11.92 2.09 20.07
CA PHE A 31 -10.79 1.17 19.91
C PHE A 31 -10.91 -0.09 20.78
N VAL A 32 -11.11 0.07 22.09
CA VAL A 32 -11.01 -1.07 23.03
C VAL A 32 -12.15 -2.06 22.85
N GLN A 33 -13.39 -1.59 22.71
CA GLN A 33 -14.57 -2.44 22.56
C GLN A 33 -14.55 -3.23 21.23
N PRO A 34 -14.35 -2.61 20.06
CA PRO A 34 -14.21 -3.34 18.79
C PRO A 34 -13.07 -4.36 18.81
N TRP A 35 -11.92 -3.98 19.34
CA TRP A 35 -10.76 -4.85 19.43
C TRP A 35 -11.02 -6.08 20.32
N THR A 36 -11.62 -5.85 21.47
CA THR A 36 -12.02 -6.92 22.40
C THR A 36 -13.04 -7.85 21.76
N MET A 37 -14.03 -7.30 21.06
CA MET A 37 -15.05 -8.08 20.37
C MET A 37 -14.43 -8.99 19.30
N ILE A 38 -13.54 -8.47 18.45
CA ILE A 38 -12.88 -9.24 17.40
C ILE A 38 -12.06 -10.40 17.99
N LEU A 39 -11.24 -10.13 19.00
CA LEU A 39 -10.44 -11.17 19.66
C LEU A 39 -11.30 -12.22 20.38
N GLN A 40 -12.43 -11.82 20.97
CA GLN A 40 -13.35 -12.76 21.60
C GLN A 40 -14.08 -13.64 20.58
N ARG A 41 -14.46 -13.09 19.42
CA ARG A 41 -15.05 -13.86 18.32
C ARG A 41 -14.03 -14.85 17.79
N GLU A 42 -12.81 -14.41 17.54
CA GLU A 42 -11.73 -15.28 17.06
C GLU A 42 -11.45 -16.43 18.02
N LYS A 43 -11.37 -16.16 19.32
CA LYS A 43 -11.15 -17.19 20.33
C LYS A 43 -12.25 -18.27 20.37
N LYS A 44 -13.48 -17.93 19.96
CA LYS A 44 -14.62 -18.87 19.90
C LYS A 44 -14.71 -19.57 18.54
N PHE A 45 -13.99 -19.09 17.54
CA PHE A 45 -13.99 -19.67 16.20
C PHE A 45 -13.32 -21.05 16.23
N SER A 46 -13.92 -22.01 15.51
CA SER A 46 -13.40 -23.37 15.42
C SER A 46 -12.89 -23.62 14.00
N TYR A 47 -11.60 -23.89 13.88
CA TYR A 47 -10.93 -24.28 12.64
C TYR A 47 -11.20 -25.75 12.22
N LYS A 48 -11.94 -26.51 13.03
CA LYS A 48 -12.20 -27.94 12.79
C LYS A 48 -13.05 -28.16 11.54
N ASN A 49 -12.65 -29.13 10.72
CA ASN A 49 -13.35 -29.56 9.49
C ASN A 49 -13.44 -28.49 8.41
N LEU A 50 -12.59 -27.45 8.46
CA LEU A 50 -12.56 -26.43 7.42
C LEU A 50 -11.57 -26.77 6.30
N SER A 51 -12.04 -26.50 5.09
CA SER A 51 -11.31 -25.86 4.01
C SER A 51 -9.99 -25.19 4.33
N MET A 52 -8.86 -25.50 3.68
CA MET A 52 -7.75 -24.54 3.72
C MET A 52 -8.14 -23.20 3.09
N GLU A 53 -8.99 -23.21 2.05
CA GLU A 53 -9.56 -21.99 1.47
C GLU A 53 -10.45 -21.25 2.48
N GLU A 54 -11.30 -21.96 3.23
CA GLU A 54 -12.15 -21.39 4.27
C GLU A 54 -11.33 -20.81 5.44
N ILE A 55 -10.24 -21.49 5.82
CA ILE A 55 -9.29 -21.02 6.83
C ILE A 55 -8.62 -19.72 6.37
N ILE A 56 -8.15 -19.67 5.12
CA ILE A 56 -7.49 -18.49 4.55
C ILE A 56 -8.47 -17.32 4.48
N HIS A 57 -9.69 -17.54 4.02
CA HIS A 57 -10.73 -16.52 3.97
C HIS A 57 -11.04 -15.95 5.36
N HIS A 58 -11.24 -16.83 6.35
CA HIS A 58 -11.48 -16.43 7.74
C HIS A 58 -10.31 -15.62 8.31
N LEU A 59 -9.07 -16.08 8.09
CA LEU A 59 -7.86 -15.39 8.54
C LEU A 59 -7.71 -14.00 7.88
N ALA A 60 -8.00 -13.89 6.58
CA ALA A 60 -7.99 -12.62 5.85
C ALA A 60 -8.99 -11.63 6.46
N PHE A 61 -10.21 -12.07 6.72
CA PHE A 61 -11.23 -11.25 7.36
C PHE A 61 -10.85 -10.87 8.79
N PHE A 62 -10.34 -11.81 9.58
CA PHE A 62 -9.92 -11.55 10.95
C PHE A 62 -8.83 -10.47 11.03
N VAL A 63 -7.75 -10.61 10.24
CA VAL A 63 -6.62 -9.68 10.29
C VAL A 63 -6.98 -8.31 9.69
N SER A 64 -7.86 -8.27 8.68
CA SER A 64 -8.32 -7.01 8.08
C SER A 64 -9.14 -6.18 9.07
N ARG A 65 -10.05 -6.82 9.83
CA ARG A 65 -10.87 -6.14 10.85
C ARG A 65 -10.04 -5.72 12.05
N LEU A 66 -9.04 -6.51 12.42
CA LEU A 66 -8.11 -6.14 13.47
C LEU A 66 -7.32 -4.87 13.10
N TRP A 67 -6.84 -4.80 11.86
CA TRP A 67 -6.10 -3.65 11.34
C TRP A 67 -6.96 -2.38 11.23
N GLN A 68 -8.21 -2.52 10.78
CA GLN A 68 -9.15 -1.40 10.57
C GLN A 68 -9.40 -0.56 11.83
N ILE A 69 -9.23 -1.14 13.02
CA ILE A 69 -9.40 -0.41 14.28
C ILE A 69 -8.37 0.72 14.41
N HIS A 70 -7.18 0.59 13.81
CA HIS A 70 -6.15 1.63 13.82
C HIS A 70 -5.84 2.16 15.24
N VAL A 71 -5.61 1.25 16.19
CA VAL A 71 -5.44 1.56 17.62
C VAL A 71 -4.19 2.41 17.93
N PHE A 72 -3.19 2.40 17.06
CA PHE A 72 -1.96 3.17 17.23
C PHE A 72 -1.94 4.41 16.33
N GLY A 73 -1.31 5.49 16.76
CA GLY A 73 -1.10 6.68 15.92
C GLY A 73 -0.19 6.42 14.70
N GLU A 74 0.75 5.48 14.82
CA GLU A 74 1.61 5.01 13.73
C GLU A 74 1.90 3.51 13.91
N GLY A 75 2.26 2.83 12.81
CA GLY A 75 2.79 1.47 12.89
C GLY A 75 1.73 0.38 13.02
N ASN A 76 0.46 0.68 12.74
CA ASN A 76 -0.63 -0.32 12.73
C ASN A 76 -0.30 -1.50 11.81
N THR A 77 0.09 -1.27 10.56
CA THR A 77 0.41 -2.35 9.60
C THR A 77 1.55 -3.24 10.10
N ARG A 78 2.65 -2.64 10.59
CA ARG A 78 3.79 -3.40 11.12
C ARG A 78 3.40 -4.21 12.36
N THR A 79 2.62 -3.62 13.25
CA THR A 79 2.16 -4.28 14.48
C THR A 79 1.18 -5.41 14.17
N THR A 80 0.26 -5.20 13.23
CA THR A 80 -0.66 -6.23 12.74
C THR A 80 0.11 -7.39 12.12
N ALA A 81 1.10 -7.15 11.27
CA ALA A 81 1.93 -8.20 10.67
C ALA A 81 2.62 -9.05 11.75
N VAL A 82 3.29 -8.41 12.72
CA VAL A 82 3.97 -9.12 13.81
C VAL A 82 3.00 -9.90 14.69
N PHE A 83 1.84 -9.32 15.02
CA PHE A 83 0.78 -10.02 15.75
C PHE A 83 0.32 -11.25 14.97
N PHE A 84 0.09 -11.09 13.67
CA PHE A 84 -0.49 -12.13 12.83
C PHE A 84 0.48 -13.29 12.63
N ILE A 85 1.77 -13.02 12.41
CA ILE A 85 2.82 -14.06 12.41
C ILE A 85 2.78 -14.87 13.71
N LYS A 86 2.74 -14.18 14.86
CA LYS A 86 2.66 -14.86 16.17
C LYS A 86 1.39 -15.69 16.30
N TYR A 87 0.26 -15.17 15.83
CA TYR A 87 -1.02 -15.85 15.86
C TYR A 87 -1.03 -17.11 15.00
N LEU A 88 -0.59 -17.02 13.74
CA LEU A 88 -0.48 -18.14 12.82
C LEU A 88 0.41 -19.27 13.37
N ARG A 89 1.51 -18.91 14.04
CA ARG A 89 2.36 -19.89 14.74
C ARG A 89 1.63 -20.63 15.87
N THR A 90 0.68 -19.99 16.56
CA THR A 90 -0.14 -20.69 17.56
C THR A 90 -1.13 -21.68 16.94
N LEU A 91 -1.48 -21.49 15.66
CA LEU A 91 -2.31 -22.40 14.87
C LEU A 91 -1.50 -23.53 14.21
N GLY A 92 -0.16 -23.51 14.34
CA GLY A 92 0.74 -24.54 13.80
C GLY A 92 1.35 -24.22 12.44
N PHE A 93 1.14 -23.02 11.89
CA PHE A 93 1.78 -22.60 10.63
C PHE A 93 3.21 -22.10 10.86
N ASP A 94 4.10 -22.38 9.90
CA ASP A 94 5.45 -21.81 9.87
C ASP A 94 5.46 -20.44 9.19
N ALA A 95 4.86 -19.44 9.84
CA ALA A 95 4.84 -18.08 9.32
C ALA A 95 6.18 -17.38 9.60
N THR A 96 6.87 -16.92 8.55
CA THR A 96 8.09 -16.10 8.64
C THR A 96 7.79 -14.63 8.36
N ASN A 97 8.77 -13.76 8.68
CA ASN A 97 8.64 -12.32 8.44
C ASN A 97 9.05 -11.94 7.00
N ASP A 98 9.67 -12.85 6.25
CA ASP A 98 10.35 -12.54 5.00
C ASP A 98 9.34 -12.05 3.94
N ILE A 99 8.25 -12.79 3.75
CA ILE A 99 7.19 -12.39 2.81
C ILE A 99 6.53 -11.06 3.18
N PHE A 100 6.39 -10.75 4.47
CA PHE A 100 5.86 -9.45 4.92
C PHE A 100 6.84 -8.32 4.66
N ALA A 101 8.14 -8.55 4.77
CA ALA A 101 9.18 -7.57 4.48
C ALA A 101 9.28 -7.28 2.98
N GLU A 102 9.29 -8.33 2.16
CA GLU A 102 9.36 -8.25 0.70
C GLU A 102 8.11 -7.63 0.07
N ASN A 103 6.93 -7.92 0.63
CA ASN A 103 5.64 -7.52 0.07
C ASN A 103 4.87 -6.55 0.98
N ALA A 104 5.58 -5.75 1.77
CA ALA A 104 4.99 -4.86 2.77
C ALA A 104 3.94 -3.89 2.19
N TRP A 105 4.19 -3.38 0.98
CA TRP A 105 3.26 -2.46 0.32
C TRP A 105 2.00 -3.19 -0.17
N TYR A 106 2.16 -4.39 -0.74
CA TYR A 106 1.04 -5.22 -1.15
C TYR A 106 0.15 -5.58 0.03
N PHE A 107 0.75 -6.07 1.13
CA PHE A 107 0.00 -6.42 2.34
C PHE A 107 -0.80 -5.22 2.88
N ARG A 108 -0.21 -4.02 2.91
CA ARG A 108 -0.92 -2.79 3.30
C ARG A 108 -2.11 -2.51 2.37
N ASN A 109 -1.90 -2.57 1.05
CA ASN A 109 -2.94 -2.25 0.08
C ASN A 109 -4.07 -3.29 0.09
N ALA A 110 -3.74 -4.56 0.30
CA ALA A 110 -4.70 -5.64 0.47
C ALA A 110 -5.58 -5.42 1.71
N LEU A 111 -4.99 -4.99 2.83
CA LEU A 111 -5.75 -4.60 4.03
C LEU A 111 -6.69 -3.41 3.78
N VAL A 112 -6.25 -2.43 2.97
CA VAL A 112 -7.10 -1.31 2.55
C VAL A 112 -8.27 -1.81 1.69
N ARG A 113 -8.02 -2.65 0.68
CA ARG A 113 -9.08 -3.21 -0.18
C ARG A 113 -10.08 -4.08 0.58
N ALA A 114 -9.61 -4.82 1.58
CA ALA A 114 -10.46 -5.63 2.46
C ALA A 114 -11.37 -4.81 3.39
N ASN A 115 -11.23 -3.48 3.43
CA ASN A 115 -12.06 -2.60 4.26
C ASN A 115 -12.61 -1.37 3.50
N TYR A 116 -12.37 -1.25 2.20
CA TYR A 116 -12.77 -0.08 1.42
C TYR A 116 -14.04 -0.34 0.61
N ASN A 117 -15.06 0.48 0.83
CA ASN A 117 -16.29 0.53 0.05
C ASN A 117 -16.45 1.93 -0.57
N ASP A 118 -16.85 1.98 -1.83
CA ASP A 118 -17.34 3.17 -2.51
C ASP A 118 -18.60 2.81 -3.28
N LEU A 119 -19.73 2.82 -2.56
CA LEU A 119 -21.03 2.40 -3.07
C LEU A 119 -21.49 3.26 -4.26
N LYS A 120 -21.04 4.52 -4.34
CA LYS A 120 -21.37 5.41 -5.45
C LYS A 120 -20.75 4.91 -6.75
N ASN A 121 -19.55 4.36 -6.66
CA ASN A 121 -18.80 3.84 -7.81
C ASN A 121 -18.87 2.30 -7.91
N GLY A 122 -19.78 1.65 -7.17
CA GLY A 122 -19.96 0.19 -7.20
C GLY A 122 -18.79 -0.61 -6.62
N VAL A 123 -17.94 0.02 -5.81
CA VAL A 123 -16.79 -0.64 -5.21
C VAL A 123 -17.19 -1.23 -3.87
N HIS A 124 -16.95 -2.53 -3.73
CA HIS A 124 -17.13 -3.25 -2.48
C HIS A 124 -15.78 -3.65 -1.88
N GLU A 125 -15.78 -3.85 -0.56
CA GLU A 125 -14.66 -4.48 0.13
C GLU A 125 -14.45 -5.90 -0.41
N THR A 126 -13.20 -6.31 -0.58
CA THR A 126 -12.86 -7.67 -1.00
C THR A 126 -11.58 -8.14 -0.31
N THR A 127 -11.59 -9.38 0.16
CA THR A 127 -10.45 -10.04 0.79
C THR A 127 -9.55 -10.77 -0.20
N GLU A 128 -9.92 -10.85 -1.48
CA GLU A 128 -9.22 -11.65 -2.51
C GLU A 128 -7.71 -11.42 -2.55
N TYR A 129 -7.28 -10.16 -2.53
CA TYR A 129 -5.84 -9.82 -2.52
C TYR A 129 -5.13 -10.28 -1.25
N LEU A 130 -5.82 -10.17 -0.11
CA LEU A 130 -5.27 -10.59 1.17
C LEU A 130 -5.21 -12.12 1.27
N GLU A 131 -6.19 -12.81 0.69
CA GLU A 131 -6.20 -14.26 0.54
C GLU A 131 -5.06 -14.72 -0.38
N LEU A 132 -4.81 -14.03 -1.49
CA LEU A 132 -3.68 -14.34 -2.39
C LEU A 132 -2.33 -14.23 -1.68
N PHE A 133 -2.14 -13.17 -0.88
CA PHE A 133 -0.97 -13.03 -0.02
C PHE A 133 -0.87 -14.17 1.00
N LEU A 134 -1.98 -14.55 1.62
CA LEU A 134 -2.03 -15.62 2.60
C LEU A 134 -1.75 -17.00 2.02
N ARG A 135 -2.16 -17.25 0.78
CA ARG A 135 -1.82 -18.49 0.07
C ARG A 135 -0.32 -18.62 -0.12
N ASN A 136 0.36 -17.54 -0.52
CA ASN A 136 1.83 -17.54 -0.61
C ASN A 136 2.47 -17.76 0.76
N LEU A 137 1.94 -17.13 1.82
CA LEU A 137 2.48 -17.25 3.18
C LEU A 137 2.27 -18.67 3.78
N LEU A 138 1.10 -19.27 3.59
CA LEU A 138 0.69 -20.47 4.32
C LEU A 138 0.85 -21.76 3.51
N LEU A 139 0.80 -21.67 2.19
CA LEU A 139 0.84 -22.81 1.27
C LEU A 139 2.09 -22.83 0.39
N ASP A 140 3.00 -21.86 0.58
CA ASP A 140 4.20 -21.64 -0.24
C ASP A 140 3.89 -21.49 -1.75
N GLU A 141 2.68 -21.03 -2.07
CA GLU A 141 2.31 -20.70 -3.44
C GLU A 141 3.14 -19.52 -3.96
N LYS A 142 3.29 -19.45 -5.29
CA LYS A 142 4.08 -18.41 -5.97
C LYS A 142 3.18 -17.45 -6.76
N ASN A 143 2.03 -17.09 -6.17
CA ASN A 143 1.13 -16.13 -6.81
C ASN A 143 1.80 -14.76 -6.92
N GLU A 144 1.59 -14.08 -8.03
CA GLU A 144 2.16 -12.75 -8.24
C GLU A 144 1.41 -11.68 -7.44
N LEU A 145 2.16 -10.89 -6.66
CA LEU A 145 1.62 -9.88 -5.76
C LEU A 145 1.73 -8.46 -6.37
N HIS A 146 0.88 -8.19 -7.36
CA HIS A 146 0.85 -6.91 -8.08
C HIS A 146 0.01 -5.85 -7.36
N ASN A 147 0.59 -4.69 -7.02
CA ASN A 147 -0.17 -3.59 -6.41
C ASN A 147 -1.15 -2.93 -7.39
N ARG A 148 -0.83 -2.93 -8.68
CA ARG A 148 -1.64 -2.30 -9.73
C ARG A 148 -3.02 -2.97 -9.87
N THR A 149 -3.14 -4.26 -9.58
CA THR A 149 -4.42 -4.98 -9.66
C THR A 149 -5.41 -4.53 -8.58
N MET A 150 -4.94 -3.86 -7.52
CA MET A 150 -5.78 -3.30 -6.45
C MET A 150 -6.24 -1.86 -6.73
N HIS A 151 -5.76 -1.21 -7.80
CA HIS A 151 -6.14 0.15 -8.13
C HIS A 151 -7.55 0.20 -8.73
N ILE A 152 -8.38 1.10 -8.19
CA ILE A 152 -9.77 1.29 -8.60
C ILE A 152 -9.90 2.40 -9.67
N SER A 153 -8.81 2.73 -10.37
CA SER A 153 -8.81 3.77 -11.40
C SER A 153 -9.52 3.28 -12.67
N GLY A 154 -10.85 3.31 -12.65
CA GLY A 154 -11.68 3.63 -13.82
C GLY A 154 -12.09 2.51 -14.78
N ARG A 155 -11.48 1.32 -14.81
CA ARG A 155 -12.04 0.17 -15.57
C ARG A 155 -11.32 -1.15 -15.28
N SER A 156 -11.94 -1.93 -14.39
CA SER A 156 -12.03 -3.39 -14.50
C SER A 156 -13.22 -3.82 -13.65
N ALA A 157 -14.39 -3.34 -14.07
CA ALA A 157 -15.63 -4.02 -13.76
C ALA A 157 -15.66 -5.27 -14.63
N GLU A 158 -15.22 -6.40 -14.06
CA GLU A 158 -15.58 -7.75 -14.48
C GLU A 158 -15.11 -8.70 -13.37
N VAL A 159 -15.99 -8.84 -12.37
CA VAL A 159 -16.02 -10.01 -11.49
C VAL A 159 -16.70 -11.09 -12.31
N ASP A 160 -15.90 -12.05 -12.78
CA ASP A 160 -16.15 -13.49 -12.79
C ASP A 160 -15.22 -14.12 -13.83
N ILE A 161 -14.05 -14.55 -13.38
CA ILE A 161 -13.30 -15.57 -14.09
C ILE A 161 -13.02 -16.69 -13.10
N GLU A 162 -13.95 -17.65 -13.10
CA GLU A 162 -13.69 -19.03 -12.70
C GLU A 162 -12.30 -19.46 -13.19
N ARG A 163 -11.54 -20.08 -12.29
CA ARG A 163 -10.33 -20.89 -12.54
C ARG A 163 -10.06 -21.18 -14.02
N VAL A 164 -9.23 -20.37 -14.66
CA VAL A 164 -8.49 -20.82 -15.84
C VAL A 164 -7.01 -20.60 -15.59
N LYS A 165 -6.31 -21.70 -15.32
CA LYS A 165 -4.88 -21.81 -15.53
C LYS A 165 -4.61 -21.48 -17.00
N VAL A 166 -3.88 -20.40 -17.25
CA VAL A 166 -3.11 -20.24 -18.49
C VAL A 166 -1.77 -19.65 -18.10
N ASP A 167 -0.71 -20.42 -18.33
CA ASP A 167 0.66 -19.95 -18.33
C ASP A 167 0.86 -18.92 -19.46
N ILE A 168 1.91 -18.10 -19.32
CA ILE A 168 2.50 -17.17 -20.33
C ILE A 168 1.76 -15.81 -20.34
N GLU A 169 2.35 -14.64 -20.05
CA GLU A 169 3.70 -14.14 -20.25
C GLU A 169 3.96 -12.95 -19.27
N SER A 170 5.20 -12.76 -18.85
CA SER A 170 5.68 -11.66 -18.01
C SER A 170 5.25 -10.27 -18.53
N GLY A 171 4.37 -9.59 -17.79
CA GLY A 171 3.81 -8.29 -18.18
C GLY A 171 4.49 -7.10 -17.50
N GLU A 172 5.54 -6.56 -18.12
CA GLU A 172 5.91 -5.15 -18.01
C GLU A 172 4.77 -4.27 -18.55
N VAL A 173 3.87 -3.74 -17.72
CA VAL A 173 2.99 -2.63 -18.13
C VAL A 173 2.66 -1.78 -16.90
N ASP A 174 3.26 -0.61 -16.71
CA ASP A 174 2.64 0.65 -17.19
C ASP A 174 3.66 1.81 -17.35
N ILE A 175 4.93 1.51 -17.59
CA ILE A 175 5.95 2.55 -17.82
C ILE A 175 5.84 3.11 -19.26
N GLU A 176 5.49 2.29 -20.25
CA GLU A 176 5.43 2.73 -21.65
C GLU A 176 4.25 3.67 -21.95
N SER A 177 3.07 3.42 -21.39
CA SER A 177 1.89 4.29 -21.55
C SER A 177 2.15 5.70 -20.99
N ALA A 178 2.68 5.79 -19.76
CA ALA A 178 3.04 7.06 -19.14
C ALA A 178 4.21 7.77 -19.86
N LYS A 179 5.16 7.02 -20.45
CA LYS A 179 6.22 7.59 -21.31
C LYS A 179 5.64 8.20 -22.59
N VAL A 180 4.64 7.55 -23.21
CA VAL A 180 3.94 8.04 -24.39
C VAL A 180 3.13 9.30 -24.06
N ASP A 181 2.47 9.36 -22.92
CA ASP A 181 1.71 10.54 -22.47
C ASP A 181 2.61 11.76 -22.21
N ILE A 182 3.78 11.56 -21.59
CA ILE A 182 4.77 12.64 -21.40
C ILE A 182 5.30 13.13 -22.74
N ARG A 183 5.57 12.22 -23.67
CA ARG A 183 6.04 12.56 -25.03
C ARG A 183 5.00 13.37 -25.79
N ASN A 184 3.74 12.92 -25.76
CA ASN A 184 2.62 13.60 -26.42
C ASN A 184 2.35 14.98 -25.81
N LYS A 185 2.41 15.12 -24.49
CA LYS A 185 2.21 16.41 -23.79
C LYS A 185 3.31 17.43 -24.14
N LEU A 186 4.55 16.97 -24.31
CA LEU A 186 5.67 17.82 -24.75
C LEU A 186 5.55 18.24 -26.22
N LEU A 187 5.21 17.30 -27.11
CA LEU A 187 5.01 17.60 -28.53
C LEU A 187 3.82 18.53 -28.75
N SER A 188 2.72 18.37 -28.00
CA SER A 188 1.59 19.29 -28.04
C SER A 188 1.90 20.68 -27.49
N PHE A 189 2.94 20.82 -26.66
CA PHE A 189 3.37 22.09 -26.09
C PHE A 189 4.26 22.88 -27.05
N SER A 190 5.17 22.22 -27.77
CA SER A 190 5.95 22.86 -28.84
C SER A 190 6.58 21.85 -29.80
N ASP A 191 6.26 21.98 -31.08
CA ASP A 191 6.83 21.17 -32.17
C ASP A 191 8.35 21.38 -32.36
N THR A 192 8.92 22.40 -31.72
CA THR A 192 10.36 22.71 -31.79
C THR A 192 11.20 22.07 -30.68
N ILE A 193 10.59 21.30 -29.78
CA ILE A 193 11.32 20.59 -28.72
C ILE A 193 12.16 19.48 -29.36
N SER A 194 13.47 19.51 -29.11
CA SER A 194 14.36 18.49 -29.65
C SER A 194 14.09 17.12 -29.03
N GLU A 195 14.20 16.07 -29.84
CA GLU A 195 14.01 14.69 -29.41
C GLU A 195 14.93 14.29 -28.25
N LYS A 196 16.13 14.89 -28.19
CA LYS A 196 17.06 14.74 -27.07
C LYS A 196 16.48 15.22 -25.74
N THR A 197 15.70 16.30 -25.75
CA THR A 197 15.03 16.86 -24.57
C THR A 197 13.92 15.93 -24.07
N ILE A 198 13.17 15.34 -25.01
CA ILE A 198 12.14 14.34 -24.72
C ILE A 198 12.76 13.11 -24.06
N ASN A 199 13.86 12.59 -24.62
CA ASN A 199 14.54 11.41 -24.09
C ASN A 199 15.09 11.65 -22.68
N HIS A 200 15.72 12.81 -22.44
CA HIS A 200 16.14 13.18 -21.08
C HIS A 200 14.96 13.21 -20.10
N THR A 201 13.80 13.71 -20.53
CA THR A 201 12.61 13.78 -19.68
C THR A 201 12.06 12.39 -19.35
N VAL A 202 11.99 11.52 -20.36
CA VAL A 202 11.60 10.11 -20.20
C VAL A 202 12.54 9.36 -19.26
N GLU A 203 13.85 9.63 -19.34
CA GLU A 203 14.84 9.02 -18.45
C GLU A 203 14.69 9.50 -17.00
N ILE A 204 14.50 10.81 -16.80
CA ILE A 204 14.20 11.37 -15.46
C ILE A 204 12.91 10.75 -14.92
N PHE A 205 11.85 10.62 -15.73
CA PHE A 205 10.61 9.97 -15.31
C PHE A 205 10.82 8.49 -14.95
N SER A 206 11.63 7.76 -15.72
CA SER A 206 11.91 6.36 -15.47
C SER A 206 12.65 6.14 -14.15
N LYS A 207 13.55 7.06 -13.77
CA LYS A 207 14.33 6.97 -12.52
C LYS A 207 13.62 7.58 -11.32
N CYS A 208 12.96 8.71 -11.48
CA CYS A 208 12.30 9.41 -10.36
C CYS A 208 10.88 8.91 -10.14
N GLY A 209 10.16 8.49 -11.18
CA GLY A 209 8.75 8.13 -11.08
C GLY A 209 7.84 9.31 -10.69
N LYS A 210 6.55 9.03 -10.57
CA LYS A 210 5.51 10.04 -10.30
C LYS A 210 5.40 10.47 -8.83
N GLU A 211 5.88 9.64 -7.90
CA GLU A 211 5.73 9.86 -6.45
C GLU A 211 6.93 10.51 -5.78
N ASN A 212 8.11 10.50 -6.42
CA ASN A 212 9.31 11.08 -5.80
C ASN A 212 9.52 12.55 -6.21
N CYS A 213 9.99 13.34 -5.24
CA CYS A 213 10.41 14.72 -5.48
C CYS A 213 11.88 14.75 -5.89
N PHE A 214 12.21 15.47 -6.96
CA PHE A 214 13.57 15.65 -7.43
C PHE A 214 13.93 17.13 -7.54
N GLY A 215 15.23 17.42 -7.56
CA GLY A 215 15.76 18.78 -7.70
C GLY A 215 16.81 18.84 -8.78
N ARG A 216 17.39 20.02 -9.00
CA ARG A 216 18.37 20.26 -10.07
C ARG A 216 19.53 19.27 -10.07
N THR A 217 20.09 18.94 -8.89
CA THR A 217 21.19 17.99 -8.74
C THR A 217 20.88 16.61 -9.32
N ILE A 218 19.65 16.12 -9.12
CA ILE A 218 19.21 14.81 -9.62
C ILE A 218 19.03 14.86 -11.13
N VAL A 219 18.53 15.98 -11.67
CA VAL A 219 18.43 16.19 -13.12
C VAL A 219 19.81 16.22 -13.78
N GLU A 220 20.78 16.88 -13.16
CA GLU A 220 22.18 16.92 -13.62
C GLU A 220 22.80 15.51 -13.63
N GLU A 221 22.60 14.73 -12.57
CA GLU A 221 23.12 13.36 -12.43
C GLU A 221 22.52 12.39 -13.45
N ILE A 222 21.21 12.49 -13.72
CA ILE A 222 20.53 11.59 -14.66
C ILE A 222 20.87 11.94 -16.11
N THR A 223 20.87 13.23 -16.46
CA THR A 223 21.01 13.67 -17.86
C THR A 223 22.44 14.02 -18.28
N GLY A 224 23.37 14.13 -17.33
CA GLY A 224 24.74 14.61 -17.57
C GLY A 224 24.82 16.07 -18.03
N LEU A 225 23.74 16.84 -17.91
CA LEU A 225 23.70 18.24 -18.32
C LEU A 225 24.46 19.14 -17.34
N LYS A 226 25.13 20.18 -17.87
CA LYS A 226 25.68 21.26 -17.05
C LYS A 226 24.55 21.97 -16.27
N PRO A 227 24.83 22.61 -15.12
CA PRO A 227 23.80 23.23 -14.28
C PRO A 227 22.87 24.22 -14.99
N SER A 228 23.39 24.96 -15.97
CA SER A 228 22.59 25.87 -16.80
C SER A 228 21.63 25.14 -17.75
N GLY A 229 22.04 23.98 -18.29
CA GLY A 229 21.21 23.12 -19.12
C GLY A 229 20.10 22.43 -18.33
N ALA A 230 20.42 21.90 -17.15
CA ALA A 230 19.44 21.30 -16.25
C ALA A 230 18.38 22.31 -15.80
N SER A 231 18.79 23.55 -15.51
CA SER A 231 17.85 24.63 -15.14
C SER A 231 16.90 25.01 -16.28
N LYS A 232 17.39 25.03 -17.52
CA LYS A 232 16.55 25.28 -18.72
C LYS A 232 15.56 24.15 -18.95
N LEU A 233 15.99 22.89 -18.78
CA LEU A 233 15.12 21.73 -18.91
C LEU A 233 14.00 21.75 -17.86
N ILE A 234 14.33 22.00 -16.59
CA ILE A 234 13.33 22.08 -15.52
C ILE A 234 12.31 23.19 -15.81
N LYS A 235 12.77 24.36 -16.28
CA LYS A 235 11.87 25.45 -16.64
C LYS A 235 10.89 25.04 -17.75
N LEU A 236 11.40 24.40 -18.80
CA LEU A 236 10.57 23.89 -19.90
C LEU A 236 9.51 22.90 -19.42
N LEU A 237 9.88 21.99 -18.50
CA LEU A 237 8.96 20.97 -17.97
C LEU A 237 7.89 21.55 -17.05
N VAL A 238 8.21 22.62 -16.32
CA VAL A 238 7.22 23.36 -15.52
C VAL A 238 6.27 24.11 -16.44
N ASP A 239 6.80 24.79 -17.45
CA ASP A 239 6.01 25.56 -18.41
C ASP A 239 5.08 24.65 -19.24
N SER A 240 5.51 23.40 -19.52
CA SER A 240 4.70 22.37 -20.20
C SER A 240 3.77 21.58 -19.27
N GLU A 241 3.66 21.96 -17.99
CA GLU A 241 2.86 21.28 -16.97
C GLU A 241 3.16 19.78 -16.81
N VAL A 242 4.36 19.33 -17.17
CA VAL A 242 4.79 17.94 -16.98
C VAL A 242 5.23 17.72 -15.53
N ILE A 243 5.77 18.77 -14.90
CA ILE A 243 6.21 18.75 -13.50
C ILE A 243 5.67 19.96 -12.75
N VAL A 244 5.47 19.80 -11.44
CA VAL A 244 4.99 20.86 -10.55
C VAL A 244 5.97 21.11 -9.40
N PRO A 245 6.16 22.38 -8.96
CA PRO A 245 6.98 22.70 -7.80
C PRO A 245 6.31 22.20 -6.51
N VAL A 246 7.11 21.70 -5.57
CA VAL A 246 6.62 21.15 -4.29
C VAL A 246 7.06 22.04 -3.13
N THR A 247 6.10 22.48 -2.32
CA THR A 247 6.36 23.24 -1.08
C THR A 247 6.65 22.30 0.10
N GLY A 248 7.50 22.73 1.05
CA GLY A 248 7.79 21.97 2.27
C GLY A 248 9.01 21.04 2.22
N HIS A 249 9.64 20.85 1.05
CA HIS A 249 10.81 19.96 0.87
C HIS A 249 12.13 20.71 0.59
N GLY A 250 12.18 22.00 0.90
CA GLY A 250 13.27 22.92 0.54
C GLY A 250 13.06 23.61 -0.82
N LYS A 251 13.84 24.67 -1.09
CA LYS A 251 13.72 25.45 -2.33
C LYS A 251 14.15 24.61 -3.55
N GLY A 252 13.38 24.69 -4.65
CA GLY A 252 13.76 24.09 -5.94
C GLY A 252 13.54 22.58 -6.05
N LYS A 253 12.45 22.07 -5.47
CA LYS A 253 12.00 20.67 -5.62
C LYS A 253 10.76 20.57 -6.52
N TYR A 254 10.70 19.52 -7.32
CA TYR A 254 9.69 19.28 -8.34
C TYR A 254 9.22 17.81 -8.30
N ARG A 255 7.99 17.55 -8.73
CA ARG A 255 7.47 16.19 -8.96
C ARG A 255 6.75 16.12 -10.31
N PHE A 256 6.68 14.95 -10.92
CA PHE A 256 5.83 14.74 -12.10
C PHE A 256 4.35 14.81 -11.71
N GLN A 257 3.54 15.38 -12.60
CA GLN A 257 2.09 15.46 -12.45
C GLN A 257 1.42 14.11 -12.70
#